data_AF-A0A496LAA8-F1
#
_entry.id   AF-A0A496LAA8-F1
#
_cell.length_a   1.000
_cell.length_b   1.000
_cell.length_c   1.000
_cell.angle_alpha   90.00
_cell.angle_beta   90.00
_cell.angle_gamma   90.00
#
_symmetry.space_group_name_H-M   'P 1'
#
loop_
_entity.id
_entity.type
_entity.pdbx_description
1 polymer ?
#
loop_
_entity_poly.entity_id
_entity_poly.type
_entity_poly.pdbx_seq_one_letter_code
_entity_poly.pdbx_strand_id
1 'polypeptide(L)'
;LLDKDAFIIVRGTLAAEAIADKVTPEKIYRNVKINIKHIELVEDKSDELLKKLTIYTQLEAIDQNLVEELTQLIVDNAGNTDFLLQVSDKSENSSVMLRSKHRVKVNTPFLSALEQMAKDKRLGFAINSRRYEPPTADNEEDDSEDSASLVEEIASEA
;
A
#
# COMPACT_ATOMS: atom_id res chain seq x y z
N LEU A 1 -8.94 20.51 -15.70
CA LEU A 1 -7.47 20.38 -15.80
C LEU A 1 -7.05 19.53 -14.61
N LEU A 2 -6.12 18.57 -14.78
CA LEU A 2 -5.51 17.88 -13.63
C LEU A 2 -4.58 18.85 -12.92
N ASP A 3 -4.65 18.91 -11.60
CA ASP A 3 -3.74 19.73 -10.81
C ASP A 3 -2.31 19.17 -10.90
N LYS A 4 -1.34 20.08 -10.83
CA LYS A 4 0.07 19.69 -10.72
C LYS A 4 0.22 18.91 -9.41
N ASP A 5 0.88 17.75 -9.48
CA ASP A 5 1.09 16.80 -8.36
C ASP A 5 -0.11 15.91 -7.99
N ALA A 6 -1.16 15.85 -8.84
CA ALA A 6 -2.25 14.90 -8.65
C ALA A 6 -1.86 13.44 -8.99
N PHE A 7 -2.18 12.50 -8.11
CA PHE A 7 -1.97 11.07 -8.36
C PHE A 7 -3.13 10.49 -9.17
N ILE A 8 -2.80 9.81 -10.28
CA ILE A 8 -3.78 9.19 -11.19
C ILE A 8 -3.51 7.70 -11.41
N ILE A 9 -4.58 6.94 -11.61
CA ILE A 9 -4.55 5.56 -12.08
C ILE A 9 -4.86 5.57 -13.57
N VAL A 10 -3.91 5.06 -14.37
CA VAL A 10 -4.07 4.94 -15.82
C VAL A 10 -4.30 3.48 -16.18
N ARG A 11 -5.44 3.19 -16.82
CA ARG A 11 -5.71 1.88 -17.42
C ARG A 11 -5.59 1.98 -18.93
N GLY A 12 -4.76 1.13 -19.52
CA GLY A 12 -4.46 1.19 -20.94
C GLY A 12 -3.81 -0.08 -21.45
N THR A 13 -3.42 -0.05 -22.71
CA THR A 13 -2.66 -1.13 -23.34
C THR A 13 -1.30 -0.60 -23.78
N LEU A 14 -0.26 -1.37 -23.54
CA LEU A 14 1.08 -1.10 -24.01
C LEU A 14 1.29 -1.86 -25.33
N ALA A 15 1.71 -1.16 -26.39
CA ALA A 15 2.15 -1.76 -27.63
C ALA A 15 3.63 -1.41 -27.81
N ALA A 16 4.50 -2.41 -27.80
CA ALA A 16 5.90 -2.22 -28.15
C ALA A 16 6.06 -2.39 -29.66
N GLU A 17 6.47 -1.32 -30.34
CA GLU A 17 6.91 -1.38 -31.72
C GLU A 17 8.43 -1.38 -31.74
N ALA A 18 9.03 -2.50 -32.14
CA ALA A 18 10.45 -2.59 -32.42
C ALA A 18 10.68 -2.07 -33.84
N ILE A 19 11.28 -0.89 -33.95
CA ILE A 19 11.65 -0.32 -35.24
C ILE A 19 13.17 -0.46 -35.34
N ALA A 20 13.64 -1.25 -36.30
CA ALA A 20 15.06 -1.30 -36.65
C ALA A 20 15.46 0.05 -37.24
N ASP A 21 16.55 0.63 -36.75
CA ASP A 21 17.10 1.86 -37.31
C ASP A 21 17.49 1.62 -38.77
N LYS A 22 17.04 2.50 -39.66
CA LYS A 22 17.30 2.40 -41.10
C LYS A 22 18.78 2.66 -41.45
N VAL A 23 19.54 3.25 -40.54
CA VAL A 23 20.95 3.67 -40.71
C VAL A 23 21.91 2.75 -39.95
N THR A 24 21.51 2.19 -38.81
CA THR A 24 22.31 1.21 -38.04
C THR A 24 21.46 0.01 -37.58
N PRO A 25 21.35 -1.06 -38.38
CA PRO A 25 20.44 -2.18 -38.13
C PRO A 25 20.65 -2.92 -36.80
N GLU A 26 21.82 -2.75 -36.18
CA GLU A 26 22.18 -3.37 -34.90
C GLU A 26 21.53 -2.68 -33.69
N LYS A 27 21.00 -1.45 -33.84
CA LYS A 27 20.27 -0.74 -32.80
C LYS A 27 18.76 -0.94 -32.96
N ILE A 28 18.16 -1.73 -32.06
CA ILE A 28 16.71 -1.89 -31.96
C ILE A 28 16.18 -0.85 -30.96
N TYR A 29 15.47 0.16 -31.46
CA TYR A 29 14.72 1.07 -30.60
C TYR A 29 13.35 0.45 -30.30
N ARG A 30 13.06 0.28 -29.02
CA ARG A 30 11.73 -0.14 -28.56
C ARG A 30 10.90 1.12 -28.31
N ASN A 31 10.09 1.50 -29.30
CA ASN A 31 9.09 2.53 -29.08
C ASN A 31 7.91 1.89 -28.36
N VAL A 32 7.69 2.26 -27.11
CA VAL A 32 6.52 1.82 -26.34
C VAL A 32 5.41 2.82 -26.55
N LYS A 33 4.39 2.43 -27.32
CA LYS A 33 3.16 3.19 -27.49
C LYS A 33 2.20 2.83 -26.37
N ILE A 34 1.94 3.79 -25.49
CA ILE A 34 0.96 3.66 -24.41
C ILE A 34 -0.39 4.16 -24.94
N ASN A 35 -1.36 3.27 -25.08
CA ASN A 35 -2.73 3.64 -25.42
C ASN A 35 -3.57 3.71 -24.14
N ILE A 36 -3.85 4.93 -23.71
CA ILE A 36 -4.62 5.21 -22.49
C ILE A 36 -6.11 5.06 -22.81
N LYS A 37 -6.77 4.13 -22.13
CA LYS A 37 -8.22 3.91 -22.28
C LYS A 37 -9.02 4.64 -21.20
N HIS A 38 -8.43 4.79 -20.03
CA HIS A 38 -9.08 5.38 -18.87
C HIS A 38 -8.08 6.02 -17.92
N ILE A 39 -8.43 7.17 -17.38
CA ILE A 39 -7.65 7.91 -16.36
C ILE A 39 -8.60 8.22 -15.21
N GLU A 40 -8.20 7.87 -14.00
CA GLU A 40 -8.95 8.13 -12.77
C GLU A 40 -8.04 8.81 -11.74
N LEU A 41 -8.59 9.73 -10.94
CA LEU A 41 -7.88 10.26 -9.78
C LEU A 41 -7.83 9.19 -8.67
N VAL A 42 -6.69 9.09 -7.99
CA VAL A 42 -6.53 8.13 -6.88
C VAL A 42 -7.50 8.46 -5.74
N GLU A 43 -7.72 9.75 -5.45
CA GLU A 43 -8.63 10.21 -4.39
C GLU A 43 -10.07 9.74 -4.61
N ASP A 44 -10.54 9.72 -5.85
CA ASP A 44 -11.90 9.29 -6.22
C ASP A 44 -12.10 7.77 -6.04
N LYS A 45 -11.00 7.00 -5.99
CA LYS A 45 -11.02 5.53 -5.95
C LYS A 45 -10.34 4.94 -4.73
N SER A 46 -9.81 5.74 -3.82
CA SER A 46 -9.13 5.25 -2.60
C SER A 46 -10.02 4.28 -1.82
N ASP A 47 -11.32 4.60 -1.72
CA ASP A 47 -12.30 3.79 -1.02
C ASP A 47 -12.62 2.47 -1.76
N GLU A 48 -12.52 2.43 -3.10
CA GLU A 48 -12.71 1.21 -3.89
C GLU A 48 -11.47 0.30 -3.92
N LEU A 49 -10.29 0.90 -3.76
CA LEU A 49 -9.03 0.17 -3.65
C LEU A 49 -8.95 -0.56 -2.32
N LEU A 50 -9.45 0.05 -1.23
CA LEU A 50 -9.36 -0.47 0.14
C LEU A 50 -10.56 -1.36 0.46
N LYS A 51 -10.48 -2.64 0.07
CA LYS A 51 -11.60 -3.59 0.16
C LYS A 51 -11.71 -4.26 1.53
N LYS A 52 -10.56 -4.59 2.14
CA LYS A 52 -10.51 -5.42 3.34
C LYS A 52 -9.42 -4.97 4.31
N LEU A 53 -9.81 -4.74 5.56
CA LEU A 53 -8.94 -4.59 6.72
C LEU A 53 -9.04 -5.85 7.59
N THR A 54 -7.90 -6.42 7.96
CA THR A 54 -7.84 -7.52 8.93
C THR A 54 -6.94 -7.12 10.09
N ILE A 55 -7.45 -7.16 11.32
CA ILE A 55 -6.66 -7.01 12.54
C ILE A 55 -6.32 -8.40 13.07
N TYR A 56 -5.09 -8.56 13.54
CA TYR A 56 -4.57 -9.78 14.14
C TYR A 56 -4.19 -9.47 15.59
N THR A 57 -4.68 -10.26 16.52
CA THR A 57 -4.28 -10.14 17.93
C THR A 57 -4.20 -11.51 18.60
N GLN A 58 -3.48 -11.57 19.71
CA GLN A 58 -3.42 -12.75 20.57
C GLN A 58 -4.50 -12.63 21.63
N LEU A 59 -5.16 -13.74 21.98
CA LEU A 59 -6.21 -13.76 23.00
C LEU A 59 -5.74 -13.15 24.33
N GLU A 60 -4.50 -13.44 24.72
CA GLU A 60 -3.82 -12.92 25.91
C GLU A 60 -3.62 -11.40 25.91
N ALA A 61 -3.57 -10.77 24.73
CA ALA A 61 -3.36 -9.34 24.55
C ALA A 61 -4.67 -8.54 24.50
N ILE A 62 -5.82 -9.22 24.54
CA ILE A 62 -7.14 -8.58 24.55
C ILE A 62 -7.48 -8.18 25.98
N ASP A 63 -7.34 -6.89 26.29
CA ASP A 63 -7.85 -6.28 27.50
C ASP A 63 -9.01 -5.31 27.22
N GLN A 64 -9.67 -4.85 28.29
CA GLN A 64 -10.82 -3.94 28.19
C GLN A 64 -10.44 -2.63 27.49
N ASN A 65 -9.23 -2.11 27.75
CA ASN A 65 -8.74 -0.86 27.16
C ASN A 65 -8.61 -0.98 25.64
N LEU A 66 -8.03 -2.08 25.15
CA LEU A 66 -7.91 -2.36 23.73
C LEU A 66 -9.27 -2.48 23.07
N VAL A 67 -10.22 -3.16 23.72
CA VAL A 67 -11.57 -3.31 23.19
C VAL A 67 -12.27 -1.95 23.06
N GLU A 68 -12.19 -1.10 24.08
CA GLU A 68 -12.79 0.24 24.06
C GLU A 68 -12.15 1.14 22.99
N GLU A 69 -10.82 1.19 22.96
CA GLU A 69 -10.06 2.01 22.01
C GLU A 69 -10.31 1.58 20.56
N LEU A 70 -10.30 0.27 20.28
CA LEU A 70 -10.59 -0.26 18.95
C LEU A 70 -12.04 -0.01 18.55
N THR A 71 -12.98 -0.18 19.48
CA THR A 71 -14.41 0.05 19.22
C THR A 71 -14.64 1.52 18.86
N GLN A 72 -14.10 2.44 19.65
CA GLN A 72 -14.22 3.87 19.39
C GLN A 72 -13.61 4.24 18.04
N LEU A 73 -12.39 3.74 17.75
CA LEU A 73 -11.71 3.97 16.48
C LEU A 73 -12.53 3.50 15.28
N ILE A 74 -13.19 2.33 15.38
CA ILE A 74 -14.06 1.78 14.34
C ILE A 74 -15.33 2.60 14.16
N VAL A 75 -15.97 3.01 15.26
CA VAL A 75 -17.23 3.77 15.23
C VAL A 75 -17.01 5.17 14.65
N ASP A 76 -15.92 5.83 15.05
CA ASP A 76 -15.58 7.19 14.60
C ASP A 76 -15.16 7.23 13.13
N ASN A 77 -14.76 6.09 12.56
CA ASN A 77 -14.30 5.98 11.18
C ASN A 77 -15.21 5.04 10.38
N ALA A 78 -16.53 5.26 10.40
CA ALA A 78 -17.46 4.51 9.56
C ALA A 78 -17.17 4.69 8.06
N GLY A 79 -17.19 3.60 7.29
CA GLY A 79 -16.87 3.63 5.85
C GLY A 79 -17.29 2.39 5.07
N ASN A 80 -16.54 2.07 4.01
CA ASN A 80 -16.88 1.04 3.03
C ASN A 80 -15.91 -0.14 2.98
N THR A 81 -14.89 -0.18 3.83
CA THR A 81 -13.93 -1.28 3.88
C THR A 81 -14.45 -2.36 4.83
N ASP A 82 -14.41 -3.62 4.39
CA ASP A 82 -14.80 -4.75 5.23
C ASP A 82 -13.78 -4.96 6.35
N PHE A 83 -14.25 -5.11 7.58
CA PHE A 83 -13.40 -5.30 8.75
C PHE A 83 -13.49 -6.72 9.31
N LEU A 84 -12.33 -7.35 9.50
CA LEU A 84 -12.18 -8.66 10.11
C LEU A 84 -11.21 -8.59 11.30
N LEU A 85 -11.49 -9.38 12.33
CA LEU A 85 -10.63 -9.58 13.48
C LEU A 85 -10.25 -11.05 13.57
N GLN A 86 -8.96 -11.34 13.46
CA GLN A 86 -8.40 -12.66 13.72
C GLN A 86 -7.81 -12.68 15.13
N VAL A 87 -8.35 -13.55 15.98
CA VAL A 87 -7.83 -13.80 17.31
C VAL A 87 -7.16 -15.16 17.32
N SER A 88 -5.91 -15.21 17.78
CA SER A 88 -5.16 -16.45 17.95
C SER A 88 -4.97 -16.75 19.43
N ASP A 89 -5.10 -18.02 19.80
CA ASP A 89 -4.77 -18.54 21.13
C ASP A 89 -3.54 -19.44 21.02
N LYS A 90 -2.47 -19.07 21.72
CA LYS A 90 -1.21 -19.81 21.71
C LYS A 90 -1.29 -21.11 22.52
N SER A 91 -2.12 -21.12 23.55
CA SER A 91 -2.22 -22.26 24.47
C SER A 91 -2.82 -23.48 23.77
N GLU A 92 -3.89 -23.27 22.98
CA GLU A 92 -4.58 -24.32 22.23
C GLU A 92 -4.16 -24.38 20.75
N ASN A 93 -3.25 -23.51 20.31
CA ASN A 93 -2.86 -23.35 18.90
C ASN A 93 -4.09 -23.22 17.97
N SER A 94 -5.06 -22.42 18.41
CA SER A 94 -6.33 -22.21 17.72
C SER A 94 -6.45 -20.77 17.25
N SER A 95 -7.27 -20.54 16.23
CA SER A 95 -7.58 -19.16 15.80
C SER A 95 -9.00 -19.05 15.30
N VAL A 96 -9.61 -17.89 15.55
CA VAL A 96 -10.97 -17.58 15.13
C VAL A 96 -10.94 -16.30 14.29
N MET A 97 -11.59 -16.36 13.14
CA MET A 97 -11.82 -15.20 12.27
C MET A 97 -13.22 -14.67 12.50
N LEU A 98 -13.30 -13.46 13.05
CA LEU A 98 -14.55 -12.75 13.32
C LEU A 98 -14.77 -11.70 12.25
N ARG A 99 -15.89 -11.79 11.53
CA ARG A 99 -16.31 -10.77 10.58
C ARG A 99 -17.18 -9.74 11.29
N SER A 100 -16.78 -8.48 11.24
CA SER A 100 -17.59 -7.40 11.80
C SER A 100 -18.78 -7.07 10.90
N LYS A 101 -19.87 -6.60 11.52
CA LYS A 101 -20.98 -5.95 10.81
C LYS A 101 -20.65 -4.50 10.45
N HIS A 102 -19.70 -3.90 11.16
CA HIS A 102 -19.23 -2.56 10.89
C HIS A 102 -18.24 -2.56 9.72
N ARG A 103 -18.27 -1.47 8.97
CA ARG A 103 -17.34 -1.18 7.87
C ARG A 103 -16.61 0.10 8.20
N VAL A 104 -15.34 0.15 7.84
CA VAL A 104 -14.44 1.24 8.25
C VAL A 104 -13.99 2.06 7.06
N LYS A 105 -13.70 3.34 7.29
CA LYS A 105 -13.00 4.21 6.36
C LYS A 105 -11.54 4.23 6.77
N VAL A 106 -10.68 3.69 5.91
CA VAL A 106 -9.24 3.66 6.16
C VAL A 106 -8.64 4.98 5.70
N ASN A 107 -8.63 5.97 6.59
CA ASN A 107 -8.03 7.29 6.39
C ASN A 107 -6.70 7.40 7.18
N THR A 108 -5.97 8.50 6.98
CA THR A 108 -4.68 8.73 7.67
C THR A 108 -4.81 8.68 9.19
N PRO A 109 -5.75 9.38 9.86
CA PRO A 109 -5.90 9.28 11.31
C PRO A 109 -6.13 7.85 11.83
N PHE A 110 -6.97 7.09 11.12
CA PHE A 110 -7.28 5.70 11.45
C PHE A 110 -6.03 4.80 11.32
N LEU A 111 -5.29 4.96 10.23
CA LEU A 111 -4.04 4.24 10.01
C LEU A 111 -3.01 4.58 11.09
N SER A 112 -2.80 5.86 11.37
CA SER A 112 -1.85 6.29 12.40
C SER A 112 -2.18 5.69 13.77
N ALA A 113 -3.45 5.59 14.15
CA ALA A 113 -3.86 4.93 15.38
C ALA A 113 -3.51 3.43 15.39
N LEU A 114 -3.82 2.71 14.30
CA LEU A 114 -3.46 1.29 14.16
C LEU A 114 -1.96 1.04 14.16
N GLU A 115 -1.18 1.93 13.53
CA GLU A 115 0.28 1.86 13.51
C GLU A 115 0.88 2.02 14.91
N GLN A 116 0.35 2.93 15.74
CA GLN A 116 0.78 3.06 17.13
C GLN A 116 0.49 1.79 17.93
N MET A 117 -0.73 1.25 17.82
CA MET A 117 -1.08 -0.01 18.49
C MET A 117 -0.21 -1.19 18.00
N ALA A 118 0.22 -1.17 16.74
CA ALA A 118 1.12 -2.16 16.17
C ALA A 118 2.56 -2.01 16.67
N LYS A 119 3.07 -0.79 16.79
CA LYS A 119 4.38 -0.49 17.38
C LYS A 119 4.44 -0.92 18.85
N ASP A 120 3.34 -0.73 19.59
CA ASP A 120 3.18 -1.19 20.98
C ASP A 120 3.03 -2.71 21.10
N LYS A 121 3.03 -3.45 19.98
CA LYS A 121 2.86 -4.92 19.91
C LYS A 121 1.53 -5.41 20.50
N ARG A 122 0.52 -4.55 20.59
CA ARG A 122 -0.83 -4.90 21.06
C ARG A 122 -1.65 -5.61 19.98
N LEU A 123 -1.41 -5.27 18.72
CA LEU A 123 -2.03 -5.90 17.56
C LEU A 123 -1.12 -5.87 16.33
N GLY A 124 -1.48 -6.61 15.30
CA GLY A 124 -1.01 -6.41 13.92
C GLY A 124 -2.19 -6.16 13.00
N PHE A 125 -1.95 -5.67 11.78
CA PHE A 125 -3.02 -5.50 10.81
C PHE A 125 -2.56 -5.72 9.38
N ALA A 126 -3.51 -5.95 8.48
CA ALA A 126 -3.29 -6.05 7.05
C ALA A 126 -4.40 -5.34 6.27
N ILE A 127 -4.00 -4.72 5.17
CA ILE A 127 -4.90 -4.04 4.22
C ILE A 127 -4.77 -4.75 2.89
N ASN A 128 -5.89 -5.20 2.33
CA ASN A 128 -5.92 -5.98 1.08
C ASN A 128 -4.90 -7.14 1.06
N SER A 129 -4.74 -7.81 2.21
CA SER A 129 -3.79 -8.92 2.42
C SER A 129 -2.31 -8.54 2.51
N ARG A 130 -1.95 -7.26 2.42
CA ARG A 130 -0.58 -6.79 2.73
C ARG A 130 -0.48 -6.52 4.24
N ARG A 131 0.37 -7.29 4.93
CA ARG A 131 0.63 -7.06 6.36
C ARG A 131 1.40 -5.76 6.54
N TYR A 132 1.03 -5.03 7.59
CA TYR A 132 1.84 -3.93 8.09
C TYR A 132 3.02 -4.50 8.87
N GLU A 133 4.20 -4.01 8.53
CA GLU A 133 5.44 -4.27 9.26
C GLU A 133 5.92 -2.90 9.77
N PRO A 134 6.07 -2.72 11.09
CA PRO A 134 6.60 -1.48 11.62
C PRO A 134 8.00 -1.24 11.04
N PRO A 135 8.35 0.00 10.65
CA PRO A 135 9.71 0.29 10.24
C PRO A 135 10.67 -0.04 11.39
N THR A 136 11.61 -0.95 11.14
CA THR A 136 12.75 -1.21 12.03
C THR A 136 13.76 -0.07 11.87
N ALA A 137 14.46 0.28 12.95
CA ALA A 137 15.46 1.37 12.97
C ALA A 137 16.58 1.21 11.90
N ASP A 138 16.76 0.00 11.36
CA ASP A 138 17.70 -0.30 10.28
C ASP A 138 17.20 0.08 8.87
N ASN A 139 15.97 0.63 8.74
CA ASN A 139 15.40 1.07 7.46
C ASN A 139 15.37 2.60 7.31
N GLU A 140 16.00 3.36 8.21
CA GLU A 140 16.11 4.84 8.09
C GLU A 140 17.35 5.31 7.32
N GLU A 141 18.15 4.39 6.78
CA GLU A 141 19.27 4.71 5.87
C GLU A 141 19.02 4.01 4.52
N ASP A 142 18.41 4.72 3.57
CA ASP A 142 18.91 4.86 2.17
C ASP A 142 17.83 5.52 1.27
N ASP A 143 17.40 6.73 1.61
CA ASP A 143 16.70 7.64 0.68
C ASP A 143 17.59 8.85 0.36
N SER A 144 18.92 8.69 0.43
CA SER A 144 19.88 9.67 -0.07
C SER A 144 20.44 9.23 -1.42
N GLU A 145 19.85 9.80 -2.47
CA GLU A 145 20.53 10.14 -3.72
C GLU A 145 21.19 8.99 -4.51
N ASP A 146 20.40 8.23 -5.27
CA ASP A 146 20.93 7.53 -6.46
C ASP A 146 20.15 7.89 -7.74
N SER A 147 19.95 9.19 -7.95
CA SER A 147 19.45 9.75 -9.23
C SER A 147 20.54 10.49 -10.02
N ALA A 148 21.82 10.31 -9.71
CA ALA A 148 22.91 11.09 -10.31
C ALA A 148 24.15 10.29 -10.77
N SER A 149 24.03 9.03 -11.15
CA SER A 149 25.19 8.22 -11.60
C SER A 149 25.09 7.62 -13.02
N LEU A 150 24.20 8.15 -13.89
CA LEU A 150 24.09 7.71 -15.30
C LEU A 150 24.47 8.78 -16.35
N VAL A 151 25.27 9.78 -15.97
CA VAL A 151 25.78 10.81 -16.90
C VAL A 151 27.25 11.11 -16.66
N GLU A 152 28.13 10.10 -16.68
CA GLU A 152 29.57 10.35 -16.87
C GLU A 152 30.32 9.11 -17.40
N GLU A 153 29.89 8.57 -18.54
CA GLU A 153 30.72 7.60 -19.30
C GLU A 153 30.53 7.77 -20.82
N ILE A 154 30.70 9.01 -21.32
CA ILE A 154 30.77 9.27 -22.77
C ILE A 154 31.78 10.36 -23.16
N ALA A 155 32.77 10.64 -22.33
CA ALA A 155 33.78 11.66 -22.63
C ALA A 155 35.20 11.23 -22.27
N SER A 156 35.64 10.07 -22.74
CA SER A 156 37.08 9.80 -22.92
C SER A 156 37.33 8.67 -23.92
N GLU A 157 37.14 8.94 -25.20
CA GLU A 157 37.90 8.32 -26.28
C GLU A 157 37.66 9.12 -27.57
N ALA A 158 38.50 10.13 -27.75
CA ALA A 158 38.70 10.86 -29.00
C ALA A 158 40.21 11.06 -29.20
#